data_AF-A0AAW3I5X6-F1
#
_entry.id   AF-A0AAW3I5X6-F1
#
_cell.length_a   1.000
_cell.length_b   1.000
_cell.length_c   1.000
_cell.angle_alpha   90.00
_cell.angle_beta   90.00
_cell.angle_gamma   90.00
#
_symmetry.space_group_name_H-M   'P 1'
#
loop_
_entity.id
_entity.type
_entity.pdbx_description
1 polymer ?
#
loop_
_entity_poly.entity_id
_entity_poly.type
_entity_poly.pdbx_seq_one_letter_code
_entity_poly.pdbx_strand_id
1 'polypeptide(L)'
;MSHFTDKIQRMFRLRKAYRVAFMGERGMSQDTARRVVMQDLERFCRVNQSSVVVSPVSRVVDTHATCVAEGRREVFNRLSYYLNLTEEQIAQLQERTNELT
;
A
#
# COMPACT_ATOMS: atom_id res chain seq x y z
N MET A 1 -16.69 -8.48 24.76
CA MET A 1 -17.40 -8.96 23.54
C MET A 1 -17.37 -8.00 22.34
N SER A 2 -16.73 -6.81 22.34
CA SER A 2 -16.81 -5.88 21.18
C SER A 2 -15.69 -6.03 20.13
N HIS A 3 -14.46 -6.39 20.53
CA HIS A 3 -13.27 -6.37 19.66
C HIS A 3 -13.35 -7.25 18.40
N PHE A 4 -14.13 -8.35 18.46
CA PHE A 4 -14.35 -9.26 17.34
C PHE A 4 -15.26 -8.64 16.27
N THR A 5 -16.35 -8.01 16.72
CA THR A 5 -17.29 -7.31 15.86
C THR A 5 -16.60 -6.18 15.11
N ASP A 6 -15.71 -5.43 15.78
CA ASP A 6 -14.95 -4.33 15.17
C ASP A 6 -14.02 -4.82 14.05
N LYS A 7 -13.38 -5.99 14.23
CA LYS A 7 -12.54 -6.61 13.19
C LYS A 7 -13.36 -7.02 11.97
N ILE A 8 -14.51 -7.64 12.18
CA ILE A 8 -15.42 -8.05 11.09
C ILE A 8 -15.94 -6.82 10.33
N GLN A 9 -16.37 -5.79 11.05
CA GLN A 9 -16.82 -4.53 10.43
C GLN A 9 -15.71 -3.89 9.59
N ARG A 10 -14.47 -3.85 10.12
CA ARG A 10 -13.31 -3.37 9.36
C ARG A 10 -13.10 -4.22 8.10
N MET A 11 -13.16 -5.54 8.20
CA MET A 11 -13.00 -6.44 7.05
C MET A 11 -14.05 -6.18 5.96
N PHE A 12 -15.32 -6.03 6.33
CA PHE A 12 -16.38 -5.70 5.36
C PHE A 12 -16.19 -4.31 4.74
N ARG A 13 -15.78 -3.32 5.54
CA ARG A 13 -15.47 -1.97 5.03
C ARG A 13 -14.30 -2.00 4.03
N LEU A 14 -13.24 -2.73 4.34
CA LEU A 14 -12.10 -2.90 3.44
C LEU A 14 -12.54 -3.59 2.15
N ARG A 15 -13.20 -4.75 2.22
CA ARG A 15 -13.71 -5.45 1.05
C ARG A 15 -14.51 -4.52 0.13
N LYS A 16 -15.41 -3.72 0.70
CA LYS A 16 -16.21 -2.75 -0.06
C LYS A 16 -15.34 -1.69 -0.73
N ALA A 17 -14.37 -1.12 -0.02
CA ALA A 17 -13.45 -0.13 -0.56
C ALA A 17 -12.60 -0.69 -1.72
N TYR A 18 -12.03 -1.89 -1.58
CA TYR A 18 -11.27 -2.53 -2.67
C TYR A 18 -12.14 -2.78 -3.91
N ARG A 19 -13.37 -3.27 -3.74
CA ARG A 19 -14.29 -3.49 -4.88
C ARG A 19 -14.68 -2.18 -5.57
N VAL A 20 -14.92 -1.11 -4.83
CA VAL A 20 -15.20 0.20 -5.43
C VAL A 20 -13.98 0.73 -6.18
N ALA A 21 -12.80 0.73 -5.53
CA ALA A 21 -11.57 1.30 -6.10
C ALA A 21 -11.08 0.57 -7.35
N PHE A 22 -11.16 -0.77 -7.38
CA PHE A 22 -10.59 -1.57 -8.47
C PHE A 22 -11.63 -2.14 -9.45
N MET A 23 -12.91 -2.26 -9.04
CA MET A 23 -13.97 -2.84 -9.89
C MET A 23 -15.09 -1.84 -10.21
N GLY A 24 -15.02 -0.60 -9.73
CA GLY A 24 -16.01 0.43 -10.06
C GLY A 24 -17.38 0.20 -9.40
N GLU A 25 -17.46 -0.63 -8.36
CA GLU A 25 -18.73 -0.91 -7.68
C GLU A 25 -19.31 0.31 -6.96
N ARG A 26 -20.63 0.27 -6.75
CA ARG A 26 -21.38 1.34 -6.05
C ARG A 26 -21.36 1.14 -4.53
N GLY A 27 -21.75 2.19 -3.81
CA GLY A 27 -21.98 2.17 -2.36
C GLY A 27 -20.90 2.86 -1.53
N MET A 28 -19.83 3.34 -2.15
CA MET A 28 -18.83 4.24 -1.56
C MET A 28 -18.36 5.19 -2.67
N SER A 29 -17.99 6.44 -2.35
CA SER A 29 -17.37 7.31 -3.36
C SER A 29 -15.98 6.78 -3.73
N GLN A 30 -15.58 6.97 -4.99
CA GLN A 30 -14.27 6.54 -5.48
C GLN A 30 -13.12 7.12 -4.65
N ASP A 31 -13.18 8.41 -4.32
CA ASP A 31 -12.15 9.04 -3.50
C ASP A 31 -12.07 8.46 -2.07
N THR A 32 -13.22 8.19 -1.44
CA THR A 32 -13.23 7.53 -0.12
C THR A 32 -12.65 6.12 -0.21
N ALA A 33 -13.04 5.36 -1.23
CA ALA A 33 -12.55 4.01 -1.46
C ALA A 33 -11.04 3.99 -1.65
N ARG A 34 -10.51 4.87 -2.51
CA ARG A 34 -9.07 5.05 -2.73
C ARG A 34 -8.34 5.38 -1.43
N ARG A 35 -8.81 6.35 -0.65
CA ARG A 35 -8.19 6.70 0.65
C ARG A 35 -8.16 5.53 1.63
N VAL A 36 -9.27 4.78 1.72
CA VAL A 36 -9.36 3.60 2.61
C VAL A 36 -8.40 2.50 2.17
N VAL A 37 -8.32 2.21 0.87
CA VAL A 37 -7.40 1.22 0.31
C VAL A 37 -5.95 1.63 0.55
N MET A 38 -5.59 2.88 0.25
CA MET A 38 -4.22 3.37 0.43
C MET A 38 -3.80 3.31 1.90
N GLN A 39 -4.66 3.73 2.83
CA GLN A 39 -4.36 3.63 4.27
C GLN A 39 -4.19 2.19 4.76
N ASP A 40 -4.94 1.24 4.18
CA ASP A 40 -4.81 -0.17 4.51
C ASP A 40 -3.49 -0.76 3.98
N LEU A 41 -3.16 -0.45 2.71
CA LEU A 41 -1.90 -0.86 2.08
C LEU A 41 -0.69 -0.24 2.79
N GLU A 42 -0.74 1.03 3.22
CA GLU A 42 0.32 1.66 4.01
C GLU A 42 0.65 0.85 5.27
N ARG A 43 -0.39 0.38 5.97
CA ARG A 43 -0.24 -0.43 7.18
C ARG A 43 0.27 -1.83 6.85
N PHE A 44 -0.31 -2.48 5.84
CA PHE A 44 0.06 -3.83 5.40
C PHE A 44 1.51 -3.91 4.91
N CYS A 45 1.95 -2.88 4.17
CA CYS A 45 3.29 -2.74 3.62
C CYS A 45 4.28 -2.05 4.58
N ARG A 46 3.85 -1.77 5.82
CA ARG A 46 4.70 -1.21 6.88
C ARG A 46 5.37 0.12 6.49
N VAL A 47 4.72 0.97 5.71
CA VAL A 47 5.33 2.19 5.14
C VAL A 47 5.89 3.12 6.22
N ASN A 48 5.13 3.34 7.29
CA ASN A 48 5.45 4.30 8.36
C ASN A 48 6.10 3.64 9.60
N GLN A 49 6.73 2.48 9.46
CA GLN A 49 7.36 1.77 10.58
C GLN A 49 8.59 0.98 10.11
N SER A 50 9.43 0.48 11.02
CA SER A 50 10.57 -0.37 10.62
C SER A 50 10.12 -1.66 9.94
N SER A 51 10.82 -2.05 8.89
CA SER A 51 10.70 -3.35 8.21
C SER A 51 11.50 -4.44 8.92
N VAL A 52 12.53 -4.05 9.69
CA VAL A 52 13.38 -4.98 10.44
C VAL A 52 12.51 -5.77 11.40
N VAL A 53 12.55 -7.09 11.27
CA VAL A 53 11.86 -8.02 12.14
C VAL A 53 12.88 -8.66 13.07
N VAL A 54 12.62 -8.61 14.37
CA VAL A 54 13.40 -9.33 15.38
C VAL A 54 12.64 -10.58 15.78
N SER A 55 13.30 -11.73 15.76
CA SER A 55 12.70 -12.99 16.19
C SER A 55 12.37 -12.93 17.69
N PRO A 56 11.14 -13.29 18.10
CA PRO A 56 10.78 -13.33 19.52
C PRO A 56 11.52 -14.44 20.28
N VAL A 57 12.02 -15.47 19.57
CA VAL A 57 12.71 -16.63 20.15
C VAL A 57 14.21 -16.36 20.28
N SER A 58 14.88 -16.08 19.16
CA SER A 58 16.34 -15.92 19.13
C SER A 58 16.82 -14.51 19.45
N ARG A 59 15.90 -13.52 19.53
CA ARG A 59 16.19 -12.10 19.82
C ARG A 59 17.18 -11.43 18.86
N VAL A 60 17.48 -12.07 17.74
CA VAL A 60 18.28 -11.51 16.64
C VAL A 60 17.37 -11.11 15.48
N VAL A 61 17.92 -10.33 14.54
CA VAL A 61 17.22 -9.97 13.30
C VAL A 61 16.88 -11.23 12.51
N ASP A 62 15.59 -11.39 12.20
CA ASP A 62 15.11 -12.38 11.25
C ASP A 62 15.22 -11.78 9.85
N THR A 63 16.25 -12.18 9.12
CA THR A 63 16.54 -11.68 7.77
C THR A 63 15.43 -12.04 6.80
N HIS A 64 14.86 -13.24 6.87
CA HIS A 64 13.80 -13.69 5.96
C HIS A 64 12.52 -12.88 6.17
N ALA A 65 12.10 -12.71 7.43
CA ALA A 65 10.92 -11.91 7.75
C ALA A 65 11.12 -10.43 7.39
N THR A 66 12.34 -9.91 7.56
CA THR A 66 12.72 -8.55 7.14
C THR A 66 12.64 -8.39 5.62
N CYS A 67 13.19 -9.32 4.85
CA CYS A 67 13.12 -9.32 3.39
C CYS A 67 11.66 -9.36 2.89
N VAL A 68 10.80 -10.16 3.51
CA VAL A 68 9.36 -10.20 3.18
C VAL A 68 8.69 -8.85 3.49
N ALA A 69 9.03 -8.22 4.62
CA ALA A 69 8.49 -6.92 4.97
C ALA A 69 8.92 -5.82 3.97
N GLU A 70 10.18 -5.81 3.55
CA GLU A 70 10.66 -4.89 2.51
C GLU A 70 10.03 -5.15 1.14
N GLY A 71 9.88 -6.42 0.75
CA GLY A 71 9.20 -6.76 -0.50
C GLY A 71 7.77 -6.21 -0.56
N ARG A 72 7.05 -6.20 0.56
CA ARG A 72 5.72 -5.56 0.64
C ARG A 72 5.81 -4.04 0.53
N ARG A 73 6.80 -3.41 1.18
CA ARG A 73 7.03 -1.96 1.08
C ARG A 73 7.31 -1.54 -0.36
N GLU A 74 8.10 -2.31 -1.09
CA GLU A 74 8.42 -2.03 -2.48
C GLU A 74 7.18 -2.02 -3.38
N VAL A 75 6.22 -2.93 -3.15
CA VAL A 75 4.93 -2.91 -3.86
C VAL A 75 4.17 -1.61 -3.60
N PHE A 76 4.15 -1.12 -2.35
CA PHE A 76 3.51 0.15 -2.03
C PHE A 76 4.23 1.34 -2.65
N ASN A 77 5.57 1.35 -2.63
CA ASN A 77 6.38 2.39 -3.24
C ASN A 77 6.08 2.49 -4.74
N ARG A 78 6.00 1.34 -5.43
CA ARG A 78 5.65 1.28 -6.85
C ARG A 78 4.26 1.85 -7.12
N LEU A 79 3.26 1.46 -6.33
CA LEU A 79 1.91 2.01 -6.47
C LEU A 79 1.90 3.52 -6.24
N SER A 80 2.54 3.98 -5.17
CA SER A 80 2.59 5.39 -4.81
C SER A 80 3.33 6.23 -5.86
N TYR A 81 4.39 5.69 -6.46
CA TYR A 81 5.11 6.34 -7.54
C TYR A 81 4.19 6.64 -8.73
N TYR A 82 3.52 5.62 -9.27
CA TYR A 82 2.65 5.81 -10.44
C TYR A 82 1.37 6.59 -10.14
N LEU A 83 0.84 6.48 -8.93
CA LEU A 83 -0.37 7.22 -8.54
C LEU A 83 -0.12 8.71 -8.28
N ASN A 84 1.12 9.11 -8.00
CA ASN A 84 1.50 10.50 -7.71
C ASN A 84 2.44 11.11 -8.77
N LEU A 85 2.63 10.42 -9.90
CA LEU A 85 3.39 10.94 -11.04
C LEU A 85 2.66 12.17 -11.61
N THR A 86 3.32 13.32 -11.59
CA THR A 86 2.77 14.56 -12.14
C THR A 86 3.01 14.66 -13.65
N GLU A 87 2.17 15.41 -14.36
CA GLU A 87 2.36 15.67 -15.80
C GLU A 87 3.75 16.30 -16.09
N GLU A 88 4.21 17.18 -15.21
CA GLU A 88 5.55 17.80 -15.30
C GLU A 88 6.67 16.75 -15.20
N GLN A 89 6.54 15.81 -14.26
CA GLN A 89 7.50 14.70 -14.12
C GLN A 89 7.46 13.78 -15.33
N ILE A 90 6.27 13.54 -15.90
CA ILE A 90 6.11 12.75 -17.13
C ILE A 90 6.82 13.44 -18.30
N ALA A 91 6.61 14.74 -18.49
CA ALA A 91 7.28 15.51 -19.55
C ALA A 91 8.81 15.46 -19.44
N GLN A 92 9.35 15.67 -18.23
CA GLN A 92 10.79 15.58 -17.97
C GLN A 92 11.36 14.18 -18.28
N LEU A 93 10.62 13.13 -17.95
CA LEU A 93 11.03 11.75 -18.26
C LEU A 93 11.04 11.48 -19.77
N GLN A 94 10.09 12.06 -20.52
CA GLN A 94 10.06 11.97 -21.98
C GLN A 94 11.23 12.69 -22.63
N GLU A 95 11.52 13.92 -22.21
CA GLU A 95 12.66 14.71 -22.71
C GLU A 95 13.99 13.96 -22.52
N ARG A 96 14.26 13.47 -21.30
CA ARG A 96 15.46 12.68 -21.00
C ARG A 96 15.56 11.40 -21.82
N THR A 97 14.44 10.78 -22.17
CA THR A 97 14.44 9.56 -22.99
C THR A 97 14.85 9.87 -24.43
N ASN A 98 14.35 10.98 -24.98
CA ASN A 98 14.67 11.42 -26.33
C ASN A 98 16.14 11.86 -26.49
N GLU A 99 16.77 12.37 -25.43
CA GLU A 99 18.19 12.73 -25.43
C GLU A 99 19.13 11.51 -25.43
N LEU A 100 18.64 10.33 -25.05
CA LEU A 100 19.42 9.08 -24.95
C LEU A 100 19.30 8.18 -26.19
N THR A 101 18.40 8.49 -27.11
CA THR A 101 18.15 7.76 -28.38
C THR A 101 18.66 8.54 -29.57
#